data_AF-A0A7Z6T5P0-F1
#
_entry.id   AF-A0A7Z6T5P0-F1
#
_cell.length_a   1.000
_cell.length_b   1.000
_cell.length_c   1.000
_cell.angle_alpha   90.00
_cell.angle_beta   90.00
_cell.angle_gamma   90.00
#
_symmetry.space_group_name_H-M   'P 1'
#
loop_
_entity.id
_entity.type
_entity.pdbx_description
1 polymer ?
#
loop_
_entity_poly.entity_id
_entity_poly.type
_entity_poly.pdbx_seq_one_letter_code
_entity_poly.pdbx_strand_id
1 'polypeptide(L)' 'MVPAAPPGLEGYLALHFGGPTNLLHVLAGADWELSRAAATLGSSREELVRRIRAAGFAQLLKGNV' A
#
# COMPACT_ATOMS: atom_id res chain seq x y z
N MET A 1 -31.72 -18.65 -0.46
CA MET A 1 -31.82 -17.66 0.63
C MET A 1 -30.42 -17.48 1.20
N VAL A 2 -29.66 -16.52 0.66
CA VAL A 2 -28.25 -16.26 1.02
C VAL A 2 -28.26 -15.26 2.18
N PRO A 3 -27.59 -15.51 3.31
CA PRO A 3 -27.55 -14.54 4.40
C PRO A 3 -26.76 -13.30 3.97
N ALA A 4 -27.38 -12.13 4.10
CA ALA A 4 -26.76 -10.84 3.90
C ALA A 4 -25.56 -10.69 4.85
N ALA A 5 -24.38 -10.46 4.28
CA ALA A 5 -23.16 -10.21 5.03
C ALA A 5 -23.33 -8.98 5.94
N PRO A 6 -22.83 -9.00 7.19
CA PRO A 6 -22.96 -7.88 8.11
C PRO A 6 -22.24 -6.63 7.58
N PRO A 7 -22.85 -5.44 7.66
CA PRO A 7 -22.23 -4.18 7.26
C PRO A 7 -21.06 -3.90 8.21
N GLY A 8 -19.84 -4.06 7.71
CA GLY A 8 -18.62 -3.88 8.51
C GLY A 8 -17.48 -4.83 8.17
N LEU A 9 -17.74 -5.90 7.39
CA LEU A 9 -16.66 -6.77 6.93
C LEU A 9 -15.66 -6.04 6.03
N GLU A 10 -16.10 -5.06 5.23
CA GLU A 10 -15.16 -4.29 4.39
C GLU A 10 -14.15 -3.47 5.21
N GLY A 11 -14.59 -2.87 6.33
CA GLY A 11 -13.72 -2.13 7.24
C GLY A 11 -12.82 -3.04 8.10
N TYR A 12 -13.33 -4.21 8.50
CA TYR A 12 -12.56 -5.19 9.29
C TYR A 12 -11.46 -5.86 8.45
N LEU A 13 -11.77 -6.15 7.18
CA LEU A 13 -10.78 -6.67 6.22
C LEU A 13 -9.69 -5.63 5.93
N ALA A 14 -10.03 -4.34 5.82
CA ALA A 14 -9.04 -3.27 5.64
C ALA A 14 -8.09 -3.11 6.84
N LEU A 15 -8.56 -3.37 8.06
CA LEU A 15 -7.77 -3.26 9.29
C LEU A 15 -6.94 -4.52 9.61
N HIS A 16 -7.39 -5.72 9.20
CA HIS A 16 -6.68 -6.98 9.47
C HIS A 16 -5.75 -7.43 8.32
N PHE A 17 -6.06 -7.08 7.07
CA PHE A 17 -5.22 -7.36 5.89
C PHE A 17 -4.33 -6.17 5.50
N GLY A 18 -4.25 -5.14 6.36
CA GLY A 18 -3.38 -3.96 6.25
C GLY A 18 -1.88 -4.28 6.40
N GLY A 19 -1.44 -5.43 5.89
CA GLY A 19 -0.04 -5.68 5.58
C GLY A 19 0.46 -4.79 4.42
N PRO A 20 1.65 -5.07 3.86
CA PRO A 20 2.33 -4.23 2.85
C PRO A 20 1.52 -3.96 1.56
N THR A 21 0.34 -4.57 1.42
CA THR A 21 -0.66 -4.33 0.38
C THR A 21 -1.09 -2.86 0.25
N ASN A 22 -1.17 -2.09 1.34
CA ASN A 22 -1.57 -0.67 1.24
C ASN A 22 -0.50 0.17 0.49
N LEU A 23 0.77 -0.12 0.74
CA LEU A 23 1.90 0.52 0.07
C LEU A 23 1.89 0.26 -1.45
N LEU A 24 1.67 -1.00 -1.86
CA LEU A 24 1.61 -1.38 -3.28
C LEU A 24 0.36 -0.82 -3.97
N HIS A 25 -0.77 -0.75 -3.25
CA HIS A 25 -2.00 -0.16 -3.79
C HIS A 25 -1.82 1.34 -4.05
N VAL A 26 -1.17 2.06 -3.13
CA VAL A 26 -0.85 3.47 -3.31
C VAL A 26 0.19 3.66 -4.43
N LEU A 27 1.22 2.83 -4.51
CA LEU A 27 2.19 2.86 -5.61
C LEU A 27 1.53 2.63 -6.97
N ALA A 28 0.64 1.64 -7.08
CA ALA A 28 -0.09 1.36 -8.30
C ALA A 28 -1.01 2.53 -8.69
N GLY A 29 -1.71 3.14 -7.73
CA GLY A 29 -2.54 4.33 -7.96
C GLY A 29 -1.75 5.61 -8.26
N ALA A 30 -0.46 5.63 -7.91
CA ALA A 30 0.46 6.73 -8.18
C ALA A 30 1.33 6.49 -9.42
N ASP A 31 0.98 5.53 -10.29
CA ASP A 31 1.74 5.19 -11.50
C ASP A 31 3.21 4.80 -11.21
N TRP A 32 3.45 4.17 -10.06
CA TRP A 32 4.79 3.83 -9.54
C TRP A 32 5.70 5.04 -9.26
N GLU A 33 5.14 6.26 -9.26
CA GLU A 33 5.87 7.48 -8.91
C GLU A 33 6.03 7.59 -7.39
N LEU A 34 7.25 7.32 -6.90
CA LEU A 34 7.55 7.26 -5.46
C LEU A 34 7.25 8.58 -4.74
N SER A 35 7.42 9.71 -5.40
CA SER A 35 7.19 11.02 -4.79
C SER A 35 5.69 11.26 -4.60
N ARG A 36 4.90 10.87 -5.61
CA ARG A 36 3.44 10.97 -5.58
C ARG A 36 2.83 10.00 -4.58
N ALA A 37 3.29 8.75 -4.55
CA ALA A 37 2.88 7.75 -3.57
C ALA A 37 3.20 8.20 -2.12
N ALA A 38 4.38 8.78 -1.91
CA ALA A 38 4.76 9.32 -0.60
C ALA A 38 3.85 10.48 -0.18
N ALA A 39 3.53 11.40 -1.10
CA ALA A 39 2.59 12.50 -0.85
C ALA A 39 1.18 11.98 -0.49
N THR A 40 0.69 10.95 -1.19
CA THR A 40 -0.59 10.30 -0.87
C THR A 40 -0.59 9.63 0.52
N LEU A 41 0.55 9.06 0.93
CA LEU A 41 0.74 8.48 2.26
C LEU A 41 1.07 9.51 3.35
N GLY A 42 1.15 10.80 3.01
CA GLY A 42 1.54 11.86 3.94
C GLY A 42 2.97 11.70 4.49
N SER A 43 3.87 11.13 3.68
CA SER A 43 5.24 10.78 4.08
C SER A 43 6.26 11.26 3.05
N SER A 44 7.55 11.13 3.37
CA SER A 44 8.64 11.49 2.46
C SER A 44 9.05 10.29 1.60
N ARG A 45 9.59 10.55 0.40
CA ARG A 45 10.11 9.52 -0.51
C ARG A 45 11.11 8.59 0.18
N GLU A 46 11.97 9.12 1.03
CA GLU A 46 12.97 8.35 1.78
C GLU A 46 12.33 7.36 2.77
N GLU A 47 11.27 7.78 3.45
CA GLU A 47 10.51 6.92 4.37
C GLU A 47 9.73 5.86 3.61
N LEU A 48 9.16 6.21 2.45
CA LEU A 48 8.54 5.25 1.55
C LEU A 48 9.53 4.16 1.11
N VAL A 49 10.74 4.57 0.69
CA VAL A 49 11.82 3.65 0.32
C VAL A 49 12.26 2.79 1.50
N ARG A 50 12.35 3.34 2.72
CA ARG A 50 12.65 2.57 3.93
C ARG A 50 11.58 1.51 4.19
N ARG A 51 10.30 1.86 4.09
CA ARG A 51 9.18 0.92 4.26
C ARG A 51 9.16 -0.17 3.19
N ILE A 52 9.40 0.18 1.93
CA ILE A 52 9.54 -0.79 0.82
C ILE A 52 10.68 -1.77 1.14
N ARG A 53 11.82 -1.27 1.64
CA ARG A 53 12.97 -2.11 2.05
C ARG A 53 12.65 -2.99 3.25
N ALA A 54 12.04 -2.43 4.29
CA ALA A 54 11.67 -3.14 5.52
C ALA A 54 10.63 -4.24 5.25
N ALA A 55 9.74 -4.03 4.28
CA ALA A 55 8.77 -5.01 3.82
C ALA A 55 9.36 -6.05 2.84
N GLY A 56 10.66 -5.98 2.52
CA GLY A 56 11.34 -6.92 1.62
C GLY A 56 11.13 -6.67 0.13
N PHE A 57 10.45 -5.59 -0.25
CA PHE A 57 10.14 -5.24 -1.65
C PHE A 57 11.19 -4.36 -2.32
N ALA A 58 12.42 -4.35 -1.80
CA ALA A 58 13.52 -3.53 -2.34
C ALA A 58 13.79 -3.79 -3.84
N GLN A 59 13.48 -4.99 -4.34
CA GLN A 59 13.63 -5.35 -5.75
C GLN A 59 12.68 -4.57 -6.68
N LEU A 60 11.51 -4.12 -6.19
CA LEU A 60 10.58 -3.32 -6.99
C LEU A 60 11.12 -1.91 -7.27
N LEU A 61 12.02 -1.39 -6.44
CA LEU A 61 12.64 -0.08 -6.64
C LEU A 61 13.64 -0.07 -7.81
N LYS A 62 14.24 -1.22 -8.16
CA LYS A 62 15.21 -1.33 -9.25
C LYS A 62 14.57 -1.31 -10.64
N GLY A 63 13.28 -1.61 -10.74
CA GLY A 63 12.58 -1.72 -12.03
C GLY A 63 12.13 -0.38 -12.63
N ASN A 64 12.19 0.72 -11.86
CA ASN A 64 11.66 2.03 -12.25
C ASN A 64 12.76 3.11 -12.31
N VAL A 65 14.00 2.71 -12.60
CA VAL A 65 15.15 3.61 -12.84
C VAL A 65 15.61 3.52 -14.28
#